data_AF-A0A916Y5W5-F1
#
_entry.id   AF-A0A916Y5W5-F1
#
_cell.length_a   1.000
_cell.length_b   1.000
_cell.length_c   1.000
_cell.angle_alpha   90.00
_cell.angle_beta   90.00
_cell.angle_gamma   90.00
#
_symmetry.space_group_name_H-M   'P 1'
#
loop_
_entity.id
_entity.type
_entity.pdbx_description
1 polymer ?
#
loop_
_entity_poly.entity_id
_entity_poly.type
_entity_poly.pdbx_seq_one_letter_code
_entity_poly.pdbx_strand_id
1 'polypeptide(L)'
;MPQIEQLAATYSSQVFWLLLIFGLVFFVIGKGMVPKVMDTVALRDKQISDDLAAAEAARNKADAEEAAWRDRENANRAEAQALVAKAKAEAAVSTEKKLAAAQTGIDAKLAKAEARIADARASAVAEIEEVASEAAADIVKRLAGIEVSAAEARPAVKEAM
;
A
#
# COMPACT_ATOMS: atom_id res chain seq x y z
N MET A 1 -48.25 45.93 92.25
CA MET A 1 -48.47 44.52 92.65
C MET A 1 -47.17 43.76 92.42
N PRO A 2 -46.48 43.32 93.49
CA PRO A 2 -45.08 42.85 93.42
C PRO A 2 -44.86 41.60 92.54
N GLN A 3 -45.92 40.88 92.15
CA GLN A 3 -45.83 39.68 91.31
C GLN A 3 -45.64 39.97 89.81
N ILE A 4 -46.12 41.10 89.28
CA ILE A 4 -45.95 41.44 87.84
C ILE A 4 -44.53 41.96 87.55
N GLU A 5 -43.95 42.71 88.49
CA GLU A 5 -42.56 43.18 88.38
C GLU A 5 -41.54 42.04 88.50
N GLN A 6 -41.84 40.99 89.30
CA GLN A 6 -41.02 39.78 89.37
C GLN A 6 -40.99 39.00 88.05
N LEU A 7 -42.11 38.90 87.32
CA LEU A 7 -42.14 38.26 86.01
C LEU A 7 -41.24 39.00 85.01
N ALA A 8 -41.36 40.33 84.92
CA ALA A 8 -40.54 41.14 84.02
C ALA A 8 -39.04 40.99 84.31
N ALA A 9 -38.62 40.96 85.58
CA ALA A 9 -37.22 40.78 85.96
C ALA A 9 -36.66 39.39 85.62
N THR A 10 -37.43 38.31 85.87
CA THR A 10 -37.01 36.94 85.54
C THR A 10 -36.95 36.71 84.03
N TYR A 11 -37.96 37.15 83.27
CA TYR A 11 -37.96 37.04 81.81
C TYR A 11 -36.86 37.91 81.18
N SER A 12 -36.59 39.11 81.71
CA SER A 12 -35.50 39.95 81.21
C SER A 12 -34.12 39.29 81.38
N SER A 13 -33.88 38.65 82.53
CA SER A 13 -32.63 37.91 82.77
C SER A 13 -32.49 36.69 81.84
N GLN A 14 -33.56 35.92 81.65
CA GLN A 14 -33.57 34.80 80.71
C GLN A 14 -33.30 35.24 79.27
N VAL A 15 -33.95 36.32 78.83
CA VAL A 15 -33.74 36.88 77.48
C VAL A 15 -32.31 37.41 77.32
N PHE A 16 -31.76 38.08 78.34
CA PHE A 16 -30.38 38.55 78.33
C PHE A 16 -29.38 37.39 78.14
N TRP A 17 -29.46 36.34 78.96
CA TRP A 17 -28.56 35.19 78.86
C TRP A 17 -28.77 34.40 77.57
N LEU A 18 -30.02 34.29 77.10
CA LEU A 18 -30.32 33.66 75.82
C LEU A 18 -29.64 34.42 74.67
N LEU A 19 -29.78 35.74 74.60
CA LEU A 19 -29.15 36.55 73.55
C LEU A 19 -27.62 36.51 73.64
N LEU A 20 -27.06 36.48 74.86
CA LEU A 20 -25.62 36.40 75.07
C LEU A 20 -25.05 35.06 74.57
N ILE A 21 -25.67 33.94 74.98
CA ILE A 21 -25.21 32.60 74.56
C ILE A 21 -25.50 32.39 73.07
N PHE A 22 -26.68 32.77 72.58
CA PHE A 22 -27.03 32.67 71.17
C PHE A 22 -26.06 33.50 70.31
N GLY A 23 -25.78 34.74 70.71
CA GLY A 23 -24.80 35.59 70.02
C GLY A 23 -23.42 34.94 69.98
N LEU A 24 -22.93 34.44 71.12
CA LEU A 24 -21.64 33.75 71.19
C LEU A 24 -21.59 32.55 70.23
N VAL A 25 -22.59 31.66 70.27
CA VAL A 25 -22.66 30.48 69.39
C VAL A 25 -22.78 30.89 67.92
N PHE A 26 -23.61 31.90 67.62
CA PHE A 26 -23.79 32.41 66.26
C PHE A 26 -22.47 32.93 65.68
N PHE A 27 -21.68 33.69 66.45
CA PHE A 27 -20.38 34.17 66.01
C PHE A 27 -19.36 33.03 65.85
N VAL A 28 -19.33 32.05 66.76
CA VAL A 28 -18.43 30.89 66.67
C VAL A 28 -18.74 30.06 65.42
N ILE A 29 -20.01 29.79 65.13
CA ILE A 29 -20.41 29.04 63.94
C ILE A 29 -20.18 29.88 62.68
N GLY A 30 -20.67 31.11 62.65
CA GLY A 30 -20.63 31.98 61.48
C GLY A 30 -19.22 32.39 61.06
N LYS A 31 -18.34 32.66 62.03
CA LYS A 31 -16.95 33.07 61.75
C LYS A 31 -15.94 31.92 61.82
N GLY A 32 -16.30 30.79 62.44
CA GLY A 32 -15.41 29.63 62.63
C GLY A 32 -15.75 28.44 61.73
N MET A 33 -16.96 27.91 61.82
CA MET A 33 -17.34 26.67 61.13
C MET A 33 -17.77 26.91 59.66
N VAL A 34 -18.58 27.94 59.42
CA VAL A 34 -19.10 28.24 58.06
C VAL A 34 -17.98 28.46 57.03
N PRO A 35 -16.92 29.24 57.31
CA PRO A 35 -15.82 29.42 56.36
C PRO A 35 -15.15 28.08 55.99
N LYS A 36 -14.91 27.21 56.97
CA LYS A 36 -14.29 25.89 56.72
C LYS A 36 -15.13 24.98 55.81
N VAL A 37 -16.45 25.03 55.96
CA VAL A 37 -17.37 24.27 55.09
C VAL A 37 -17.33 24.85 53.67
N MET A 38 -17.36 26.18 53.54
CA MET A 38 -17.29 26.85 52.24
C MET A 38 -15.96 26.58 51.53
N ASP A 39 -14.84 26.60 52.25
CA ASP A 39 -13.52 26.26 51.70
C ASP A 39 -13.49 24.82 51.17
N THR A 40 -14.13 23.88 51.87
CA THR A 40 -14.22 22.48 51.43
C THR A 40 -15.08 22.33 50.18
N VAL A 41 -16.19 23.05 50.11
CA VAL A 41 -17.05 23.07 48.92
C VAL A 41 -16.30 23.67 47.73
N ALA A 42 -15.65 24.82 47.91
CA ALA A 42 -14.86 25.47 46.87
C ALA A 42 -13.70 24.59 46.38
N LEU A 43 -13.04 23.85 47.28
CA LEU A 43 -11.98 22.91 46.91
C LEU A 43 -12.52 21.79 46.03
N ARG A 44 -13.67 21.22 46.37
CA ARG A 44 -14.31 20.16 45.58
C ARG A 44 -14.77 20.67 44.22
N ASP A 45 -15.41 21.83 44.17
CA ASP A 45 -15.85 22.44 42.92
C ASP A 45 -14.67 22.73 42.00
N LYS A 46 -13.58 23.24 42.56
CA LYS A 46 -12.33 23.44 41.82
C LYS A 46 -11.76 22.12 41.31
N GLN A 47 -11.67 21.10 42.15
CA GLN A 47 -11.15 19.79 41.75
C GLN A 47 -11.99 19.19 40.61
N ILE A 48 -13.32 19.23 40.71
CA ILE A 48 -14.22 18.75 39.66
C ILE A 48 -14.01 19.54 38.36
N SER A 49 -13.90 20.86 38.45
CA SER A 49 -13.65 21.71 37.28
C SER A 49 -12.30 21.40 36.62
N ASP A 50 -11.25 21.23 37.42
CA ASP A 50 -9.91 20.92 36.95
C ASP A 50 -9.86 19.52 36.29
N ASP A 51 -10.52 18.53 36.91
CA ASP A 51 -10.61 17.17 36.39
C ASP A 51 -11.40 17.11 35.07
N LEU A 52 -12.51 17.85 34.96
CA LEU A 52 -13.29 17.97 33.73
C LEU A 52 -12.48 18.65 32.61
N ALA A 53 -11.78 19.73 32.92
CA ALA A 53 -10.92 20.42 31.96
C ALA A 53 -9.78 19.52 31.48
N ALA A 54 -9.16 18.76 32.38
CA ALA A 54 -8.12 17.80 32.04
C ALA A 54 -8.66 16.68 31.15
N ALA A 55 -9.84 16.14 31.46
CA ALA A 55 -10.49 15.11 30.65
C ALA A 55 -10.84 15.61 29.24
N GLU A 56 -11.38 16.82 29.12
CA GLU A 56 -11.69 17.43 27.83
C GLU A 56 -10.43 17.70 27.01
N ALA A 57 -9.37 18.22 27.62
CA ALA A 57 -8.09 18.43 26.96
C ALA A 57 -7.48 17.11 26.47
N ALA A 58 -7.55 16.04 27.28
CA ALA A 58 -7.09 14.71 26.89
C ALA A 58 -7.91 14.14 25.73
N ARG A 59 -9.24 14.28 25.75
CA ARG A 59 -10.12 13.87 24.64
C ARG A 59 -9.77 14.62 23.36
N ASN A 60 -9.70 15.95 23.42
CA ASN A 60 -9.40 16.75 22.23
C ASN A 60 -8.03 16.42 21.64
N LYS A 61 -7.03 16.13 22.50
CA LYS A 61 -5.71 15.69 22.05
C LYS A 61 -5.77 14.32 21.37
N ALA A 62 -6.50 13.35 21.94
CA ALA A 62 -6.68 12.03 21.36
C ALA A 62 -7.40 12.11 20.00
N ASP A 63 -8.48 12.91 19.89
CA ASP A 63 -9.22 13.11 18.66
C ASP A 63 -8.33 13.73 17.56
N ALA A 64 -7.49 14.71 17.93
CA ALA A 64 -6.54 15.32 16.99
C ALA A 64 -5.43 14.35 16.54
N GLU A 65 -4.89 13.55 17.45
CA GLU A 65 -3.90 12.52 17.12
C GLU A 65 -4.49 11.42 16.24
N GLU A 66 -5.72 11.00 16.51
CA GLU A 66 -6.45 10.02 15.70
C GLU A 66 -6.71 10.56 14.29
N ALA A 67 -7.19 11.80 14.16
CA ALA A 67 -7.41 12.44 12.86
C ALA A 67 -6.10 12.50 12.05
N ALA A 68 -5.01 12.98 12.67
CA ALA A 68 -3.70 13.03 12.03
C ALA A 68 -3.16 11.64 11.65
N TRP A 69 -3.44 10.61 12.46
CA TRP A 69 -3.07 9.23 12.13
C TRP A 69 -3.88 8.70 10.95
N ARG A 70 -5.19 8.94 10.91
CA ARG A 70 -6.06 8.54 9.78
C ARG A 70 -5.62 9.20 8.47
N ASP A 71 -5.28 10.49 8.50
CA ASP A 71 -4.79 11.20 7.32
C ASP A 71 -3.47 10.62 6.81
N ARG A 72 -2.52 10.36 7.70
CA ARG A 72 -1.24 9.71 7.36
C ARG A 72 -1.45 8.31 6.79
N GLU A 73 -2.31 7.50 7.41
CA GLU A 73 -2.58 6.13 6.95
C GLU A 73 -3.23 6.12 5.56
N ASN A 74 -4.18 7.03 5.31
CA ASN A 74 -4.80 7.18 4.00
C ASN A 74 -3.78 7.63 2.93
N ALA A 75 -2.93 8.61 3.26
CA ALA A 75 -1.86 9.07 2.38
C ALA A 75 -0.86 7.93 2.06
N ASN A 76 -0.39 7.21 3.08
CA ASN A 76 0.51 6.07 2.92
C ASN A 76 -0.10 4.97 2.04
N ARG A 77 -1.40 4.68 2.22
CA ARG A 77 -2.10 3.69 1.41
C ARG A 77 -2.21 4.13 -0.05
N ALA A 78 -2.51 5.41 -0.30
CA ALA A 78 -2.56 5.96 -1.65
C ALA A 78 -1.17 5.92 -2.32
N GLU A 79 -0.11 6.30 -1.60
CA GLU A 79 1.27 6.22 -2.07
C GLU A 79 1.70 4.78 -2.38
N ALA A 80 1.35 3.81 -1.52
CA ALA A 80 1.63 2.41 -1.75
C ALA A 80 0.92 1.87 -3.00
N GLN A 81 -0.35 2.24 -3.20
CA GLN A 81 -1.10 1.86 -4.41
C GLN A 81 -0.50 2.49 -5.66
N ALA A 82 -0.11 3.77 -5.60
CA ALA A 82 0.57 4.47 -6.70
C ALA A 82 1.92 3.82 -7.04
N LEU A 83 2.71 3.46 -6.03
CA LEU A 83 3.99 2.77 -6.20
C LEU A 83 3.81 1.41 -6.88
N VAL A 84 2.84 0.61 -6.41
CA VAL A 84 2.53 -0.69 -7.02
C VAL A 84 2.04 -0.53 -8.46
N ALA A 85 1.19 0.46 -8.74
CA ALA A 85 0.72 0.74 -10.09
C ALA A 85 1.88 1.14 -11.02
N LYS A 86 2.77 2.03 -10.55
CA LYS A 86 3.96 2.45 -11.28
C LYS A 86 4.90 1.28 -11.56
N ALA A 87 5.20 0.46 -10.55
CA ALA A 87 6.05 -0.72 -10.71
C ALA A 87 5.47 -1.74 -11.70
N LYS A 88 4.15 -1.95 -11.67
CA LYS A 88 3.46 -2.81 -12.65
C LYS A 88 3.55 -2.25 -14.07
N ALA A 89 3.36 -0.95 -14.25
CA ALA A 89 3.49 -0.30 -15.55
C ALA A 89 4.92 -0.40 -16.10
N GLU A 90 5.93 -0.13 -15.28
CA GLU A 90 7.34 -0.27 -15.65
C GLU A 90 7.72 -1.71 -15.97
N ALA A 91 7.21 -2.68 -15.19
CA ALA A 91 7.41 -4.10 -15.45
C ALA A 91 6.78 -4.54 -16.78
N ALA A 92 5.57 -4.06 -17.10
CA ALA A 92 4.89 -4.33 -18.37
C ALA A 92 5.72 -3.81 -19.57
N VAL A 93 6.17 -2.54 -19.51
CA VAL A 93 7.02 -1.95 -20.55
C VAL A 93 8.35 -2.69 -20.70
N SER A 94 8.98 -3.08 -19.59
CA SER A 94 10.23 -3.87 -19.61
C SER A 94 10.02 -5.25 -20.23
N THR A 95 8.88 -5.89 -19.93
CA THR A 95 8.50 -7.20 -20.47
C THR A 95 8.27 -7.12 -21.97
N GLU A 96 7.52 -6.11 -22.43
CA GLU A 96 7.28 -5.87 -23.85
C GLU A 96 8.57 -5.64 -24.63
N LYS A 97 9.49 -4.82 -24.10
CA LYS A 97 10.82 -4.60 -24.70
C LYS A 97 11.63 -5.89 -24.81
N LYS A 98 11.65 -6.71 -23.75
CA LYS A 98 12.36 -8.00 -23.75
C LYS A 98 11.74 -8.97 -24.75
N LEU A 99 10.41 -9.00 -24.82
CA LEU A 99 9.69 -9.86 -25.77
C LEU A 99 9.97 -9.45 -27.21
N ALA A 100 9.92 -8.15 -27.52
CA ALA A 100 10.26 -7.63 -28.84
C ALA A 100 11.71 -7.96 -29.23
N ALA A 101 12.67 -7.77 -28.33
CA ALA A 101 14.07 -8.12 -28.57
C ALA A 101 14.27 -9.63 -28.80
N ALA A 102 13.57 -10.46 -28.02
CA ALA A 102 13.58 -11.91 -28.18
C ALA A 102 12.98 -12.32 -29.53
N GLN A 103 11.87 -11.70 -29.94
CA GLN A 103 11.23 -11.96 -31.24
C GLN A 103 12.17 -11.66 -32.40
N THR A 104 12.82 -10.50 -32.41
CA THR A 104 13.83 -10.15 -33.43
C THR A 104 14.95 -11.19 -33.50
N GLY A 105 15.40 -11.70 -32.35
CA GLY A 105 16.41 -12.75 -32.27
C GLY A 105 15.92 -14.10 -32.81
N ILE A 106 14.65 -14.44 -32.59
CA ILE A 106 14.01 -15.64 -33.13
C ILE A 106 13.87 -15.52 -34.65
N ASP A 107 13.38 -14.39 -35.16
CA ASP A 107 13.19 -14.15 -36.58
C ASP A 107 14.53 -14.23 -37.34
N ALA A 108 15.60 -13.66 -36.77
CA ALA A 108 16.93 -13.76 -37.34
C ALA A 108 17.48 -15.20 -37.36
N LYS A 109 17.15 -16.02 -36.36
CA LYS A 109 17.52 -17.45 -36.34
C LYS A 109 16.71 -18.23 -37.37
N LEU A 110 15.42 -17.92 -37.52
CA LEU A 110 14.54 -18.55 -38.49
C LEU A 110 15.02 -18.28 -39.91
N ALA A 111 15.31 -17.02 -40.25
CA ALA A 111 15.85 -16.63 -41.55
C ALA A 111 17.19 -17.33 -41.86
N LYS A 112 18.09 -17.46 -40.87
CA LYS A 112 19.34 -18.22 -41.04
C LYS A 112 19.11 -19.70 -41.25
N ALA A 113 18.13 -20.30 -40.56
CA ALA A 113 17.79 -21.70 -40.72
C ALA A 113 17.18 -21.96 -42.11
N GLU A 114 16.27 -21.09 -42.56
CA GLU A 114 15.68 -21.15 -43.90
C GLU A 114 16.74 -21.02 -45.01
N ALA A 115 17.67 -20.07 -44.88
CA ALA A 115 18.80 -19.95 -45.81
C ALA A 115 19.64 -21.23 -45.86
N ARG A 116 19.99 -21.81 -44.71
CA ARG A 116 20.74 -23.07 -44.64
C ARG A 116 19.98 -24.24 -45.27
N ILE A 117 18.66 -24.29 -45.10
CA ILE A 117 17.82 -25.33 -45.72
C ILE A 117 17.79 -25.14 -47.24
N ALA A 118 17.66 -23.90 -47.72
CA ALA A 118 17.69 -23.59 -49.14
C ALA A 118 19.04 -23.97 -49.78
N ASP A 119 20.15 -23.60 -49.13
CA ASP A 119 21.50 -23.97 -49.58
C ASP A 119 21.69 -25.48 -49.61
N ALA A 120 21.30 -26.19 -48.54
CA ALA A 120 21.39 -27.65 -48.49
C ALA A 120 20.53 -28.32 -49.56
N ARG A 121 19.35 -27.77 -49.85
CA ARG A 121 18.49 -28.26 -50.95
C ARG A 121 19.14 -28.03 -52.30
N ALA A 122 19.72 -26.85 -52.55
CA ALA A 122 20.42 -26.56 -53.79
C ALA A 122 21.62 -27.48 -54.00
N SER A 123 22.43 -27.70 -52.96
CA SER A 123 23.53 -28.66 -53.00
C SER A 123 23.04 -30.08 -53.27
N ALA A 124 21.99 -30.54 -52.58
CA ALA A 124 21.45 -31.88 -52.80
C ALA A 124 20.95 -32.08 -54.25
N VAL A 125 20.29 -31.08 -54.84
CA VAL A 125 19.86 -31.14 -56.25
C VAL A 125 21.06 -31.21 -57.19
N ALA A 126 22.11 -30.41 -56.95
CA ALA A 126 23.33 -30.44 -57.76
C ALA A 126 24.07 -31.79 -57.68
N GLU A 127 24.16 -32.38 -56.49
CA GLU A 127 24.73 -33.72 -56.28
C GLU A 127 23.90 -34.80 -57.01
N ILE A 128 22.57 -34.70 -56.97
CA ILE A 128 21.69 -35.62 -57.73
C ILE A 128 21.89 -35.45 -59.23
N GLU A 129 21.99 -34.22 -59.75
CA GLU A 129 22.29 -33.94 -61.16
C GLU A 129 23.63 -34.56 -61.59
N GLU A 130 24.67 -34.46 -60.75
CA GLU A 130 25.98 -35.05 -61.00
C GLU A 130 25.93 -36.58 -61.07
N VAL A 131 25.38 -37.22 -60.02
CA VAL A 131 25.24 -38.67 -59.95
C VAL A 131 24.34 -39.20 -61.08
N ALA A 132 23.26 -38.51 -61.42
CA ALA A 132 22.37 -38.89 -62.52
C ALA A 132 23.06 -38.77 -63.89
N SER A 133 23.90 -37.75 -64.08
CA SER A 133 24.68 -37.57 -65.33
C SER A 133 25.74 -38.65 -65.50
N GLU A 134 26.45 -39.00 -64.42
CA GLU A 134 27.40 -40.13 -64.42
C GLU A 134 26.69 -41.45 -64.69
N ALA A 135 25.57 -41.72 -64.02
CA ALA A 135 24.79 -42.93 -64.23
C ALA A 135 24.24 -43.01 -65.66
N ALA A 136 23.75 -41.91 -66.23
CA ALA A 136 23.26 -41.85 -67.61
C ALA A 136 24.39 -42.14 -68.62
N ALA A 137 25.57 -41.53 -68.45
CA ALA A 137 26.73 -41.78 -69.29
C ALA A 137 27.16 -43.26 -69.26
N ASP A 138 27.18 -43.86 -68.07
CA ASP A 138 27.50 -45.28 -67.88
C ASP A 138 26.47 -46.21 -68.54
N ILE A 139 25.17 -45.87 -68.44
CA ILE A 139 24.09 -46.63 -69.10
C ILE A 139 24.23 -46.56 -70.63
N VAL A 140 24.47 -45.38 -71.19
CA VAL A 140 24.66 -45.20 -72.66
C VAL A 140 25.88 -45.98 -73.14
N LYS A 141 26.99 -45.93 -72.39
CA LYS A 141 28.19 -46.70 -72.71
C LYS A 141 27.93 -48.20 -72.76
N ARG A 142 27.16 -48.74 -71.80
CA ARG A 142 26.81 -50.17 -71.74
C ARG A 142 25.81 -50.60 -72.82
N LEU A 143 24.86 -49.73 -73.20
CA LEU A 143 23.77 -50.09 -74.12
C LEU A 143 24.11 -49.84 -75.59
N ALA A 144 24.72 -48.69 -75.90
CA ALA A 144 24.98 -48.23 -77.27
C ALA A 144 26.46 -48.35 -77.68
N GLY A 145 27.37 -48.60 -76.73
CA GLY A 145 28.82 -48.67 -76.99
C GLY A 145 29.46 -47.32 -77.35
N ILE A 146 28.74 -46.22 -77.15
CA ILE A 146 29.20 -44.85 -77.41
C ILE A 146 29.68 -44.26 -76.09
N GLU A 147 30.89 -43.68 -76.06
CA GLU A 147 31.34 -42.90 -74.92
C GLU A 147 30.73 -41.49 -74.98
N VAL A 148 29.93 -41.17 -73.96
CA VAL A 148 29.42 -39.82 -73.72
C VAL A 148 30.02 -39.35 -72.41
N SER A 149 30.61 -38.16 -72.39
CA SER A 149 31.16 -37.62 -71.15
C SER A 149 30.05 -37.14 -70.21
N ALA A 150 30.29 -37.14 -68.90
CA ALA A 150 29.33 -36.60 -67.91
C ALA A 150 28.98 -35.11 -68.20
N ALA A 151 29.91 -34.36 -68.83
CA ALA A 151 29.68 -32.99 -69.25
C ALA A 151 28.68 -32.86 -70.42
N GLU A 152 28.63 -33.85 -71.32
CA GLU A 152 27.69 -33.89 -72.44
C GLU A 152 26.32 -34.46 -72.04
N ALA A 153 26.27 -35.31 -71.00
CA ALA A 153 25.02 -35.85 -70.46
C ALA A 153 24.29 -34.86 -69.54
N ARG A 154 25.02 -33.97 -68.85
CA ARG A 154 24.47 -32.98 -67.90
C ARG A 154 23.31 -32.13 -68.44
N PRO A 155 23.38 -31.53 -69.64
CA PRO A 155 22.28 -30.70 -70.18
C PRO A 155 20.99 -31.50 -70.38
N ALA A 156 21.09 -32.73 -70.89
CA ALA A 156 19.93 -33.59 -71.13
C ALA A 156 19.32 -34.13 -69.84
N VAL A 157 20.15 -34.44 -68.83
CA VAL A 157 19.67 -34.83 -67.50
C VAL A 157 18.99 -33.66 -66.80
N LYS A 158 19.52 -32.44 -66.96
CA LYS A 158 18.94 -31.23 -66.39
C LYS A 158 17.62 -30.83 -67.05
N GLU A 159 17.44 -31.11 -68.34
CA GLU A 159 16.17 -30.88 -69.04
C GLU A 159 15.09 -31.91 -68.65
N ALA A 160 15.49 -33.09 -68.16
CA ALA A 160 14.61 -34.17 -67.76
C ALA A 160 14.20 -34.17 -66.27
N MET A 161 14.84 -33.34 -65.43
CA MET A 161 14.53 -33.18 -63.99
C MET A 161 13.75 -31.89 -63.72
#